data_AF-A0A564QB14-F1
#
_entry.id   AF-A0A564QB14-F1
#
_cell.length_a   1.000
_cell.length_b   1.000
_cell.length_c   1.000
_cell.angle_alpha   90.00
_cell.angle_beta   90.00
_cell.angle_gamma   90.00
#
_symmetry.space_group_name_H-M   'P 1'
#
loop_
_entity.id
_entity.type
_entity.pdbx_description
1 polymer ?
#
loop_
_entity_poly.entity_id
_entity_poly.type
_entity_poly.pdbx_seq_one_letter_code
_entity_poly.pdbx_strand_id
1 'polypeptide(L)'
;MTIRVDSGNLLLYIYKRKIEDEEMLDSNQLLEEAGWNKVRLNNASQYLIESGFIEGTVLKGASSTKVQSTSISDITPSGINIIEAESEFKQNFGFTVNLGFIQINWGAQES
;
A
#
# COMPACT_ATOMS: atom_id res chain seq x y z
N MET A 1 3.99 -5.97 -12.73
CA MET A 1 3.15 -4.88 -12.18
C MET A 1 4.06 -3.71 -11.79
N THR A 2 3.61 -2.46 -11.76
CA THR A 2 4.46 -1.30 -11.39
C THR A 2 4.30 -0.95 -9.91
N ILE A 3 5.34 -0.36 -9.31
CA ILE A 3 5.31 0.08 -7.89
C ILE A 3 4.13 1.01 -7.58
N ARG A 4 3.75 1.87 -8.55
CA ARG A 4 2.58 2.75 -8.42
C ARG A 4 1.28 1.97 -8.31
N VAL A 5 1.08 0.94 -9.14
CA VAL A 5 -0.13 0.12 -9.08
C VAL A 5 -0.17 -0.69 -7.78
N ASP A 6 0.97 -1.26 -7.37
CA ASP A 6 1.08 -2.01 -6.11
C ASP A 6 0.78 -1.11 -4.90
N SER A 7 1.39 0.07 -4.84
CA SER A 7 1.12 1.07 -3.80
C SER A 7 -0.34 1.52 -3.79
N GLY A 8 -0.96 1.72 -4.94
CA GLY A 8 -2.38 2.07 -4.98
C GLY A 8 -3.27 0.97 -4.42
N ASN A 9 -3.02 -0.29 -4.77
CA ASN A 9 -3.79 -1.42 -4.23
C ASN A 9 -3.57 -1.60 -2.72
N LEU A 10 -2.33 -1.45 -2.25
CA LEU A 10 -2.00 -1.49 -0.83
C LEU A 10 -2.69 -0.36 -0.07
N LEU A 11 -2.71 0.86 -0.61
CA LEU A 11 -3.37 2.00 0.01
C LEU A 11 -4.89 1.78 0.11
N LEU A 12 -5.52 1.25 -0.94
CA LEU A 12 -6.95 0.90 -0.93
C LEU A 12 -7.26 -0.20 0.07
N TYR A 13 -6.37 -1.18 0.22
CA TYR A 13 -6.51 -2.22 1.22
C TYR A 13 -6.53 -1.66 2.64
N ILE A 14 -5.55 -0.81 2.97
CA ILE A 14 -5.47 -0.18 4.29
C ILE A 14 -6.71 0.67 4.57
N TYR A 15 -7.15 1.46 3.57
CA TYR A 15 -8.36 2.27 3.67
C TYR A 15 -9.60 1.41 3.90
N LYS A 16 -9.76 0.32 3.14
CA LYS A 16 -10.86 -0.63 3.28
C LYS A 16 -10.92 -1.19 4.71
N ARG A 17 -9.81 -1.69 5.25
CA ARG A 17 -9.76 -2.18 6.64
C ARG A 17 -10.14 -1.11 7.65
N LYS A 18 -9.68 0.13 7.45
CA LYS A 18 -9.99 1.25 8.33
C LYS A 18 -11.49 1.60 8.35
N ILE A 19 -12.15 1.61 7.19
CA ILE A 19 -13.60 1.89 7.13
C ILE A 19 -14.44 0.71 7.66
N GLU A 20 -13.90 -0.51 7.64
CA GLU A 20 -14.51 -1.71 8.19
C GLU A 20 -14.15 -1.94 9.68
N ASP A 21 -13.38 -1.03 10.30
CA ASP A 21 -12.86 -1.12 11.68
C ASP A 21 -12.07 -2.42 11.95
N GLU A 22 -11.38 -2.93 10.92
CA GLU A 22 -10.55 -4.13 11.01
C GLU A 22 -9.11 -3.81 11.45
N GLU A 23 -8.53 -4.65 12.30
CA GLU A 23 -7.14 -4.51 12.74
C GLU A 23 -6.17 -4.57 11.56
N MET A 24 -5.12 -3.73 11.57
CA MET A 24 -4.10 -3.73 10.53
C MET A 24 -3.28 -5.02 10.57
N LEU A 25 -3.16 -5.69 9.42
CA LEU A 25 -2.34 -6.89 9.30
C LEU A 25 -0.85 -6.58 9.44
N ASP A 26 -0.12 -7.47 10.11
CA ASP A 26 1.34 -7.41 10.10
C ASP A 26 1.89 -7.78 8.72
N SER A 27 3.16 -7.43 8.48
CA SER A 27 3.78 -7.60 7.17
C SER A 27 3.78 -9.04 6.66
N ASN A 28 3.78 -10.08 7.50
CA ASN A 28 3.69 -11.48 7.06
C ASN A 28 2.27 -11.83 6.62
N GLN A 29 1.27 -11.47 7.43
CA GLN A 29 -0.14 -11.69 7.08
C GLN A 29 -0.51 -10.97 5.77
N LEU A 30 0.00 -9.75 5.60
CA LEU A 30 -0.20 -8.97 4.38
C LEU A 30 0.50 -9.59 3.15
N LEU A 31 1.67 -10.21 3.34
CA LEU A 31 2.35 -10.96 2.27
C LEU A 31 1.53 -12.19 1.84
N GLU A 32 0.97 -12.92 2.80
CA GLU A 32 0.12 -14.08 2.54
C GLU A 32 -1.17 -13.68 1.81
N GLU A 33 -1.84 -12.62 2.26
CA GLU A 33 -3.09 -12.16 1.67
C GLU A 33 -2.90 -11.60 0.25
N ALA A 34 -1.85 -10.81 0.05
CA ALA A 34 -1.54 -10.24 -1.26
C ALA A 34 -0.89 -11.26 -2.22
N GLY A 35 -0.38 -12.39 -1.71
CA GLY A 35 0.43 -13.33 -2.48
C GLY A 35 1.71 -12.69 -3.04
N TRP A 36 2.24 -11.68 -2.35
CA TRP A 36 3.42 -10.91 -2.79
C TRP A 36 4.69 -11.45 -2.17
N ASN A 37 5.82 -11.15 -2.81
CA ASN A 37 7.11 -11.31 -2.16
C ASN A 37 7.44 -10.09 -1.29
N LYS A 38 8.34 -10.28 -0.32
CA LYS A 38 8.76 -9.25 0.64
C LYS A 38 9.29 -7.98 -0.03
N VAL A 39 9.98 -8.10 -1.16
CA VAL A 39 10.55 -6.95 -1.88
C VAL A 39 9.44 -6.08 -2.46
N ARG A 40 8.43 -6.69 -3.07
CA ARG A 40 7.27 -6.01 -3.64
C ARG A 40 6.49 -5.25 -2.57
N LEU A 41 6.17 -5.90 -1.44
CA LEU A 41 5.50 -5.25 -0.32
C LEU A 41 6.34 -4.11 0.26
N ASN A 42 7.63 -4.35 0.54
CA ASN A 42 8.51 -3.32 1.11
C ASN A 42 8.59 -2.08 0.19
N ASN A 43 8.70 -2.28 -1.12
CA ASN A 43 8.76 -1.19 -2.09
C ASN A 43 7.45 -0.40 -2.13
N ALA A 44 6.31 -1.11 -2.16
CA ALA A 44 4.99 -0.47 -2.17
C ALA A 44 4.74 0.34 -0.88
N SER A 45 5.05 -0.25 0.28
CA SER A 45 4.97 0.40 1.59
C SER A 45 5.91 1.60 1.69
N GLN A 46 7.17 1.46 1.26
CA GLN A 46 8.13 2.56 1.26
C GLN A 46 7.61 3.73 0.42
N TYR A 47 7.09 3.46 -0.79
CA TYR A 47 6.56 4.51 -1.66
C TYR A 47 5.41 5.27 -0.99
N LEU A 48 4.50 4.57 -0.32
CA LEU A 48 3.37 5.21 0.38
C LEU A 48 3.82 6.01 1.61
N ILE A 49 4.82 5.51 2.37
CA ILE A 49 5.39 6.22 3.52
C ILE A 49 6.14 7.48 3.05
N GLU A 50 6.99 7.37 2.04
CA GLU A 50 7.75 8.51 1.49
C GLU A 50 6.83 9.53 0.80
N SER A 51 5.66 9.11 0.31
CA SER A 51 4.62 10.00 -0.21
C SER A 51 3.72 10.61 0.87
N GLY A 52 3.86 10.19 2.13
CA GLY A 52 3.04 10.68 3.25
C GLY A 52 1.59 10.21 3.22
N PHE A 53 1.27 9.14 2.50
CA PHE A 53 -0.09 8.58 2.42
C PHE A 53 -0.38 7.59 3.56
N ILE A 54 0.67 6.97 4.12
CA ILE A 54 0.56 6.09 5.28
C ILE A 54 1.63 6.44 6.31
N GLU A 55 1.33 6.18 7.57
CA GLU A 55 2.31 6.20 8.66
C GLU A 55 2.93 4.82 8.80
N GLY A 56 4.25 4.80 8.99
CA GLY A 56 4.98 3.56 9.14
C GLY A 56 6.47 3.78 9.26
N THR A 57 7.17 2.68 9.47
CA THR A 57 8.63 2.68 9.65
C THR A 57 9.28 1.91 8.52
N VAL A 58 10.33 2.48 7.94
CA VAL A 58 11.18 1.81 6.95
C VAL A 58 12.53 1.51 7.59
N LEU A 59 12.85 0.23 7.77
CA LEU A 59 14.14 -0.21 8.26
C LEU A 59 15.06 -0.50 7.07
N LYS A 60 16.11 0.32 6.92
CA LYS A 60 17.16 0.17 5.90
C LYS A 60 18.40 -0.48 6.53
N GLY A 61 19.21 -1.18 5.71
CA GLY A 61 20.48 -1.73 6.18
C GLY A 61 21.49 -0.63 6.50
N ALA A 62 22.31 -0.81 7.54
CA ALA A 62 23.30 0.17 8.00
C ALA A 62 24.30 0.64 6.91
N SER A 63 24.44 -0.12 5.82
CA SER A 63 25.29 0.21 4.68
C SER A 63 24.61 -0.06 3.34
N SER A 64 23.28 -0.03 3.28
CA SER A 64 22.54 -0.34 2.06
C SER A 64 21.30 0.54 1.90
N THR A 65 21.05 1.00 0.67
CA THR A 65 19.79 1.64 0.29
C THR A 65 18.62 0.65 0.22
N LYS A 66 18.89 -0.65 0.36
CA LYS A 66 17.89 -1.71 0.36
C LYS A 66 17.05 -1.68 1.64
N VAL A 67 15.74 -1.69 1.47
CA VAL A 67 14.77 -1.85 2.55
C VAL A 67 14.81 -3.29 3.06
N GLN A 68 15.08 -3.46 4.35
CA GLN A 68 15.07 -4.75 5.02
C GLN A 68 13.67 -5.14 5.47
N SER A 69 12.91 -4.18 5.99
CA SER A 69 11.51 -4.36 6.39
C SER A 69 10.78 -3.03 6.46
N THR A 70 9.47 -3.10 6.23
CA THR A 70 8.53 -2.02 6.50
C THR A 70 7.49 -2.47 7.50
N SER A 71 7.05 -1.56 8.35
CA SER A 71 5.88 -1.72 9.21
C SER A 71 4.92 -0.59 8.92
N ILE A 72 3.65 -0.92 8.73
CA ILE A 72 2.58 0.04 8.48
C ILE A 72 1.82 0.22 9.80
N SER A 73 1.61 1.46 10.19
CA SER A 73 0.93 1.81 11.44
C SER A 73 -0.49 2.27 11.19
N ASP A 74 -0.68 3.25 10.30
CA ASP A 74 -2.00 3.81 9.98
C ASP A 74 -2.00 4.48 8.60
N ILE A 75 -3.18 4.87 8.12
CA ILE A 75 -3.34 5.72 6.93
C ILE A 75 -3.51 7.18 7.36
N THR A 76 -2.74 8.06 6.71
CA THR A 76 -2.79 9.50 7.02
C THR A 76 -4.06 10.14 6.46
N PRO A 77 -4.45 11.34 6.93
CA PRO A 77 -5.50 12.13 6.29
C PRO A 77 -5.22 12.36 4.79
N SER A 78 -3.96 12.57 4.42
CA SER A 78 -3.56 12.71 3.01
C SER A 78 -3.79 11.42 2.21
N GLY A 79 -3.55 10.26 2.81
CA GLY A 79 -3.84 8.94 2.21
C GLY A 79 -5.34 8.72 2.00
N ILE A 80 -6.18 9.18 2.92
CA ILE A 80 -7.64 9.14 2.75
C ILE A 80 -8.07 10.09 1.63
N ASN A 81 -7.62 11.35 1.69
CA ASN A 81 -7.99 12.37 0.71
C ASN A 81 -7.61 11.97 -0.73
N ILE A 82 -6.43 11.35 -0.93
CA ILE A 82 -6.01 10.95 -2.27
C ILE A 82 -6.88 9.82 -2.84
N ILE A 83 -7.45 8.96 -1.99
CA ILE A 83 -8.39 7.90 -2.39
C ILE A 83 -9.75 8.51 -2.74
N GLU A 84 -10.22 9.46 -1.94
CA GLU A 84 -11.51 10.13 -2.16
C GLU A 84 -11.50 11.06 -3.39
N ALA A 85 -10.31 11.56 -3.76
CA ALA A 85 -10.10 12.32 -4.98
C ALA A 85 -9.78 11.39 -6.18
N GLU A 86 -10.79 10.72 -6.76
CA GLU A 86 -10.63 9.72 -7.83
C GLU A 86 -9.69 10.14 -8.98
N SER A 87 -9.76 11.41 -9.40
CA SER A 87 -8.92 11.95 -10.48
C SER A 87 -7.45 12.07 -10.07
N GLU A 88 -7.18 12.41 -8.81
CA GLU A 88 -5.82 12.50 -8.27
C GLU A 88 -5.28 11.10 -7.97
N PHE A 89 -6.12 10.20 -7.47
CA PHE A 89 -5.79 8.78 -7.29
C PHE A 89 -5.27 8.18 -8.60
N LYS A 90 -6.03 8.37 -9.70
CA LYS A 90 -5.65 7.86 -11.03
C LYS A 90 -4.33 8.44 -11.53
N GLN A 91 -4.06 9.72 -11.28
CA GLN A 91 -2.80 10.35 -11.68
C GLN A 91 -1.60 9.78 -10.91
N ASN A 92 -1.79 9.43 -9.63
CA ASN A 92 -0.74 8.89 -8.78
C ASN A 92 -0.49 7.39 -9.01
N PHE A 93 -1.55 6.60 -9.14
CA PHE A 93 -1.46 5.14 -9.12
C PHE A 93 -1.76 4.48 -10.48
N GLY A 94 -2.31 5.23 -11.44
CA GLY A 94 -2.52 4.77 -12.82
C GLY A 94 -3.81 4.00 -13.05
N PHE A 95 -4.70 3.90 -12.07
CA PHE A 95 -6.00 3.24 -12.19
C PHE A 95 -7.09 4.00 -11.42
N THR A 96 -8.35 3.76 -11.78
CA THR A 96 -9.51 4.39 -11.14
C THR A 96 -9.95 3.58 -9.93
N VAL A 97 -10.32 4.25 -8.85
CA VAL A 97 -10.97 3.66 -7.68
C VAL A 97 -12.49 3.83 -7.78
N ASN A 98 -13.26 2.86 -7.30
CA ASN A 98 -14.70 3.01 -7.12
C ASN A 98 -15.01 2.86 -5.62
N LEU A 99 -15.38 3.94 -4.94
CA LEU A 99 -15.60 3.92 -3.49
C LEU A 99 -16.88 3.18 -3.08
N GLY A 100 -17.84 3.01 -3.99
CA GLY A 100 -19.02 2.17 -3.76
C GLY A 100 -18.72 0.67 -3.78
N PHE A 101 -17.60 0.28 -4.38
CA PHE A 101 -17.11 -1.09 -4.38
C PHE A 101 -15.58 -1.10 -4.50
N ILE A 102 -14.89 -1.12 -3.35
CA ILE A 102 -13.42 -1.15 -3.30
C ILE A 102 -12.93 -2.51 -3.79
N GLN A 103 -12.56 -2.57 -5.06
CA GLN A 103 -11.95 -3.74 -5.68
C GLN A 103 -10.44 -3.62 -5.60
N ILE A 104 -9.81 -4.53 -4.86
CA ILE A 104 -8.36 -4.63 -4.74
C ILE A 104 -7.88 -5.67 -5.73
N ASN A 105 -6.90 -5.31 -6.55
CA ASN A 105 -6.26 -6.23 -7.47
C ASN A 105 -4.83 -6.47 -7.03
N TRP A 106 -4.61 -7.57 -6.32
CA TRP A 106 -3.28 -7.97 -5.88
C TRP A 106 -2.35 -8.31 -7.04
N GLY A 107 -2.86 -8.50 -8.27
CA GLY A 107 -2.05 -8.82 -9.41
C GLY A 107 -1.36 -10.16 -9.19
N ALA A 108 -2.13 -11.24 -9.21
CA ALA A 108 -1.63 -12.58 -8.98
C ALA A 108 -0.52 -12.93 -9.99
N GLN A 109 0.63 -13.27 -9.41
CA GLN A 109 1.65 -14.21 -9.86
C GLN A 109 2.45 -13.87 -11.13
N GLU A 110 3.71 -13.48 -10.93
CA GLU A 110 4.77 -13.88 -11.89
C GLU A 110 4.78 -15.42 -11.88
N SER A 111 4.37 -16.01 -13.00
CA SER A 111 4.57 -17.44 -13.28
C SER A 111 6.05 -17.75 -13.52
#